data_AF-A0A8J3JZE5-F1
#
_entry.id   AF-A0A8J3JZE5-F1
#
_cell.length_a   1.000
_cell.length_b   1.000
_cell.length_c   1.000
_cell.angle_alpha   90.00
_cell.angle_beta   90.00
_cell.angle_gamma   90.00
#
_symmetry.space_group_name_H-M   'P 1'
#
loop_
_entity.id
_entity.type
_entity.pdbx_description
1 polymer ?
#
loop_
_entity_poly.entity_id
_entity_poly.type
_entity_poly.pdbx_seq_one_letter_code
_entity_poly.pdbx_strand_id
1 'polypeptide(L)'
;MEKPGSGNMINAGARLQTARPSQGVWLVWSVAIDSLAHGPEDIADFETDALAGFVLARASAGLADAAIRGDVGHLEQVRTWFGRPL
;
A
#
# COMPACT_ATOMS: atom_id res chain seq x y z
N MET A 1 26.54 -13.72 50.15
CA MET A 1 25.30 -14.17 49.49
C MET A 1 24.52 -12.92 49.10
N GLU A 2 24.96 -12.29 48.01
CA GLU A 2 24.47 -11.00 47.55
C GLU A 2 23.10 -11.19 46.88
N LYS A 3 22.11 -10.40 47.27
CA LYS A 3 20.79 -10.41 46.61
C LYS A 3 20.91 -9.68 45.27
N PRO A 4 20.43 -10.26 44.15
CA PRO A 4 20.47 -9.60 42.86
C PRO A 4 19.47 -8.42 42.83
N GLY A 5 19.95 -7.31 42.27
CA GLY A 5 19.38 -5.98 42.38
C GLY A 5 18.03 -5.78 41.67
N SER A 6 17.19 -5.01 42.35
CA SER A 6 15.86 -4.52 41.97
C SER A 6 15.87 -3.46 40.83
N GLY A 7 16.86 -3.48 39.95
CA GLY A 7 17.13 -2.41 38.99
C GLY A 7 17.01 -2.85 37.53
N ASN A 8 15.83 -3.30 37.06
CA ASN A 8 15.64 -3.45 35.60
C ASN A 8 14.19 -3.43 35.06
N MET A 9 13.19 -3.00 35.83
CA MET A 9 11.82 -2.93 35.29
C MET A 9 11.43 -1.54 34.75
N ILE A 10 12.07 -0.48 35.25
CA ILE A 10 11.77 0.91 34.85
C ILE A 10 12.32 1.25 33.46
N ASN A 11 13.44 0.63 33.05
CA ASN A 11 14.05 0.83 31.72
C ASN A 11 13.42 -0.01 30.61
N ALA A 12 12.65 -1.06 30.95
CA ALA A 12 12.00 -1.91 29.96
C ALA A 12 10.82 -1.19 29.27
N GLY A 13 10.05 -0.39 30.03
CA GLY A 13 8.92 0.39 29.50
C GLY A 13 9.33 1.52 28.56
N ALA A 14 10.52 2.10 28.75
CA ALA A 14 11.02 3.19 27.91
C ALA A 14 11.48 2.74 26.52
N ARG A 15 11.78 1.44 26.33
CA ARG A 15 12.40 0.91 25.11
C ARG A 15 11.39 0.54 24.01
N LEU A 16 10.09 0.52 24.33
CA LEU A 16 9.02 0.19 23.38
C LEU A 16 8.32 1.43 22.79
N GLN A 17 8.60 2.65 23.29
CA GLN A 17 7.91 3.87 22.86
C GLN A 17 8.54 4.54 21.61
N THR A 18 9.72 4.10 21.15
CA THR A 18 10.51 4.83 20.14
C THR A 18 10.79 4.08 18.84
N ALA A 19 10.17 2.93 18.61
CA ALA A 19 10.17 2.33 17.28
C ALA A 19 9.22 3.11 16.37
N ARG A 20 9.57 4.36 16.05
CA ARG A 20 8.96 5.11 14.94
C ARG A 20 9.57 4.58 13.66
N PRO A 21 8.81 3.91 12.77
CA PRO A 21 9.28 3.58 11.44
C PRO A 21 9.86 4.82 10.77
N SER A 22 10.90 4.65 9.96
CA SER A 22 11.37 5.71 9.08
C SER A 22 10.17 6.24 8.27
N GLN A 23 10.13 7.56 8.04
CA GLN A 23 8.96 8.25 7.47
C GLN A 23 8.42 7.57 6.18
N GLY A 24 9.29 6.96 5.37
CA GLY A 24 8.90 6.21 4.18
C GLY A 24 8.23 4.85 4.46
N VAL A 25 8.64 4.13 5.51
CA VAL A 25 8.01 2.86 5.91
C VAL A 25 6.65 3.13 6.55
N TRP A 26 6.48 4.26 7.23
CA TRP A 26 5.21 4.64 7.84
C TRP A 26 4.08 4.82 6.80
N LEU A 27 4.38 5.44 5.65
CA LEU A 27 3.41 5.63 4.57
C LEU A 27 3.01 4.30 3.93
N VAL A 28 3.98 3.43 3.62
CA VAL A 28 3.72 2.09 3.06
C VAL A 28 2.91 1.25 4.03
N TRP A 29 3.20 1.34 5.33
CA TRP A 29 2.47 0.60 6.35
C TRP A 29 1.05 1.14 6.56
N SER A 30 0.84 2.45 6.47
CA SER A 30 -0.49 3.06 6.55
C SER A 30 -1.38 2.66 5.36
N VAL A 31 -0.85 2.66 4.14
CA VAL A 31 -1.56 2.22 2.93
C VAL A 31 -1.90 0.73 2.98
N ALA A 32 -0.98 -0.09 3.51
CA ALA A 32 -1.23 -1.52 3.71
C ALA A 32 -2.33 -1.77 4.75
N ILE A 33 -2.40 -0.99 5.82
CA ILE A 33 -3.47 -1.09 6.84
C ILE A 33 -4.82 -0.66 6.25
N ASP A 34 -4.86 0.44 5.50
CA ASP A 34 -6.10 0.86 4.82
C ASP A 34 -6.55 -0.22 3.83
N SER A 35 -5.66 -0.81 3.04
CA SER A 35 -6.02 -1.87 2.08
C SER A 35 -6.61 -3.13 2.75
N LEU A 36 -6.27 -3.40 4.02
CA LEU A 36 -6.84 -4.52 4.78
C LEU A 36 -8.27 -4.27 5.28
N ALA A 37 -8.75 -3.02 5.24
CA ALA A 37 -10.09 -2.63 5.72
C ALA A 37 -11.18 -2.63 4.62
N HIS A 38 -10.80 -2.80 3.35
CA HIS A 38 -11.70 -2.64 2.20
C HIS A 38 -12.24 -3.98 1.69
N GLY A 39 -13.54 -4.02 1.38
CA GLY A 39 -14.20 -5.18 0.79
C GLY A 39 -13.86 -5.37 -0.69
N PRO A 40 -14.18 -6.54 -1.30
CA PRO A 40 -13.93 -6.79 -2.72
C PRO A 40 -14.54 -5.74 -3.66
N GLU A 41 -15.68 -5.17 -3.30
CA GLU A 41 -16.36 -4.09 -4.01
C GLU A 41 -15.59 -2.77 -3.94
N ASP A 42 -15.08 -2.41 -2.75
CA ASP A 42 -14.29 -1.20 -2.55
C ASP A 42 -12.99 -1.25 -3.34
N ILE A 43 -12.37 -2.44 -3.40
CA ILE A 43 -11.17 -2.67 -4.22
C ILE A 43 -11.48 -2.55 -5.72
N ALA A 44 -12.63 -3.05 -6.18
CA ALA A 44 -13.03 -2.94 -7.59
C ALA A 44 -13.34 -1.49 -8.00
N ASP A 45 -13.97 -0.72 -7.12
CA ASP A 45 -14.24 0.70 -7.34
C ASP A 45 -12.93 1.50 -7.35
N PHE A 46 -12.04 1.22 -6.40
CA PHE A 46 -10.69 1.81 -6.38
C PHE A 46 -9.87 1.47 -7.64
N GLU A 47 -9.90 0.21 -8.10
CA GLU A 47 -9.23 -0.24 -9.33
C GLU A 47 -9.75 0.56 -10.55
N THR A 48 -11.05 0.81 -10.61
CA THR A 48 -11.68 1.59 -11.68
C THR A 48 -11.20 3.04 -11.67
N ASP A 49 -11.17 3.68 -10.50
CA ASP A 49 -10.68 5.05 -10.35
C ASP A 49 -9.18 5.17 -10.68
N ALA A 50 -8.37 4.19 -10.27
CA ALA A 50 -6.95 4.14 -10.58
C ALA A 50 -6.70 3.99 -12.09
N LEU A 51 -7.46 3.12 -12.78
CA LEU A 51 -7.38 2.96 -14.23
C LEU A 51 -7.81 4.23 -14.98
N ALA A 52 -8.88 4.88 -14.54
CA ALA A 52 -9.33 6.15 -15.11
C ALA A 52 -8.26 7.24 -14.95
N GLY A 53 -7.63 7.33 -13.77
CA GLY A 53 -6.53 8.25 -13.49
C GLY A 53 -5.29 7.99 -14.36
N PHE A 54 -4.93 6.72 -14.56
CA PHE A 54 -3.83 6.34 -15.46
C PHE A 54 -4.09 6.76 -16.90
N VAL A 55 -5.27 6.44 -17.45
CA VAL A 55 -5.67 6.84 -18.81
C VAL A 55 -5.63 8.35 -18.96
N LEU A 56 -6.18 9.09 -17.99
CA LEU A 56 -6.18 10.55 -18.00
C LEU A 56 -4.76 11.12 -17.99
N ALA A 57 -3.88 10.59 -17.14
CA ALA A 57 -2.48 11.03 -17.05
C ALA A 57 -1.73 10.81 -18.37
N ARG A 58 -1.94 9.67 -19.02
CA ARG A 58 -1.30 9.33 -20.30
C ARG A 58 -1.84 10.19 -21.44
N ALA A 59 -3.17 10.37 -21.51
CA ALA A 59 -3.81 11.26 -22.48
C ALA A 59 -3.33 12.71 -22.31
N SER A 60 -3.23 13.20 -21.07
CA SER A 60 -2.72 14.54 -20.75
C SER A 60 -1.24 14.72 -21.12
N ALA A 61 -0.46 13.63 -21.11
CA ALA A 61 0.91 13.60 -21.59
C ALA A 61 1.03 13.57 -23.14
N GLY A 62 -0.08 13.61 -23.87
CA GLY A 62 -0.12 13.64 -25.34
C GLY A 62 0.14 12.29 -26.00
N LEU A 63 -0.03 11.18 -25.28
CA LEU A 63 0.18 9.86 -25.83
C LEU A 63 -0.96 9.43 -26.74
N ALA A 64 -0.60 8.68 -27.80
CA ALA A 64 -1.56 8.17 -28.75
C ALA A 64 -2.50 7.14 -28.09
N ASP A 65 -3.78 7.17 -28.50
CA ASP A 65 -4.83 6.24 -28.05
C ASP A 65 -4.40 4.76 -28.16
N ALA A 66 -3.69 4.40 -29.23
CA ALA A 66 -3.17 3.05 -29.42
C ALA A 66 -2.18 2.61 -28.32
N ALA A 67 -1.35 3.52 -27.80
CA ALA A 67 -0.42 3.23 -26.72
C ALA A 67 -1.16 3.04 -25.39
N ILE A 68 -2.12 3.93 -25.10
CA ILE A 68 -2.99 3.84 -23.91
C ILE A 68 -3.78 2.54 -23.92
N ARG A 69 -4.35 2.17 -25.07
CA ARG A 69 -5.08 0.91 -25.26
C ARG A 69 -4.19 -0.31 -25.04
N GLY A 70 -2.94 -0.26 -25.48
CA GLY A 70 -1.95 -1.30 -25.22
C GLY A 70 -1.64 -1.45 -23.73
N ASP A 71 -1.40 -0.34 -23.04
CA ASP A 71 -1.13 -0.32 -21.59
C ASP A 71 -2.31 -0.88 -20.78
N VAL A 72 -3.54 -0.43 -21.06
CA VAL A 72 -4.77 -0.95 -20.42
C VAL A 72 -4.97 -2.42 -20.73
N GLY A 73 -4.71 -2.86 -21.97
CA GLY A 73 -4.81 -4.26 -22.35
C GLY A 73 -3.86 -5.18 -21.57
N HIS A 74 -2.65 -4.70 -21.24
CA HIS A 74 -1.74 -5.44 -20.36
C HIS A 74 -2.28 -5.53 -18.93
N LEU A 75 -2.86 -4.46 -18.38
CA LEU A 75 -3.45 -4.48 -17.03
C LEU A 75 -4.63 -5.45 -16.93
N GLU A 76 -5.51 -5.47 -17.92
CA GLU A 76 -6.63 -6.43 -17.98
C GLU A 76 -6.15 -7.89 -18.10
N GLN A 77 -5.03 -8.13 -18.79
CA GLN A 77 -4.42 -9.45 -18.84
C GLN A 77 -3.91 -9.89 -17.47
N VAL A 78 -3.25 -8.99 -16.73
CA VAL A 78 -2.77 -9.27 -15.38
C VAL A 78 -3.95 -9.54 -14.44
N ARG A 79 -5.02 -8.74 -14.52
CA ARG A 79 -6.28 -8.97 -13.77
C ARG A 79 -6.88 -10.34 -14.06
N THR A 80 -6.88 -10.74 -15.33
CA THR A 80 -7.34 -12.06 -15.76
C THR A 80 -6.52 -13.19 -15.11
N TRP A 81 -5.20 -13.03 -14.98
CA TRP A 81 -4.35 -14.03 -14.31
C TRP A 81 -4.65 -14.17 -12.83
N PHE A 82 -4.91 -13.07 -12.13
CA PHE A 82 -5.24 -13.09 -10.70
C PHE A 82 -6.68 -13.54 -10.42
N GLY A 83 -7.58 -13.42 -11.39
CA GLY A 83 -8.99 -13.81 -11.25
C GLY A 83 -9.76 -12.95 -10.22
N ARG A 84 -9.21 -11.79 -9.89
CA ARG A 84 -9.75 -10.81 -8.93
C ARG A 84 -9.24 -9.42 -9.31
N PRO A 85 -9.91 -8.34 -8.85
CA PRO A 85 -9.36 -6.99 -8.88
C PRO A 85 -7.92 -6.94 -8.35
N LEU A 86 -7.07 -6.11 -8.97
CA LEU A 86 -5.65 -5.97 -8.62
C LEU A 86 -5.41 -5.36 -7.23
#